data_AF-A0A1G7D842-F1
#
_entry.id   AF-A0A1G7D842-F1
#
_cell.length_a   1.000
_cell.length_b   1.000
_cell.length_c   1.000
_cell.angle_alpha   90.00
_cell.angle_beta   90.00
_cell.angle_gamma   90.00
#
_symmetry.space_group_name_H-M   'P 1'
#
loop_
_entity.id
_entity.type
_entity.pdbx_description
1 polymer ?
#
loop_
_entity_poly.entity_id
_entity_poly.type
_entity_poly.pdbx_seq_one_letter_code
_entity_poly.pdbx_strand_id
1 'polypeptide(L)' 'MRHRKRVFSATKARVHFGEVLRRVEEGEVIVVEGRGRPQAVIRET' A
#
# COMPACT_ATOMS: atom_id res chain seq x y z
N MET A 1 -8.72 15.72 1.91
CA MET A 1 -8.94 14.26 1.90
C MET A 1 -8.32 13.66 3.15
N ARG A 2 -9.01 12.76 3.87
CA ARG A 2 -8.37 12.01 4.96
C ARG A 2 -7.55 10.88 4.33
N HIS A 3 -6.23 10.99 4.33
CA HIS A 3 -5.37 9.87 3.93
C HIS A 3 -5.66 8.67 4.84
N ARG A 4 -6.22 7.60 4.25
CA ARG A 4 -6.43 6.34 4.96
C ARG A 4 -5.18 5.50 4.83
N LYS A 5 -4.55 5.21 5.97
CA LYS A 5 -3.39 4.33 6.06
C LYS A 5 -3.86 2.88 6.07
N ARG A 6 -3.31 2.06 5.17
CA ARG A 6 -3.54 0.60 5.09
C ARG A 6 -2.23 -0.16 5.17
N VAL A 7 -2.29 -1.37 5.70
CA VAL A 7 -1.13 -2.27 5.81
C VAL A 7 -1.39 -3.50 4.94
N PHE A 8 -0.45 -3.79 4.06
CA PHE A 8 -0.49 -4.91 3.12
C PHE A 8 0.73 -5.79 3.34
N SER A 9 0.60 -7.11 3.21
CA SER A 9 1.78 -7.97 3.11
C SER A 9 2.48 -7.77 1.76
N ALA A 10 3.79 -8.03 1.69
CA ALA A 10 4.55 -8.00 0.45
C ALA A 10 3.94 -8.91 -0.62
N THR A 11 3.44 -10.09 -0.23
CA THR A 11 2.73 -11.00 -1.14
C THR A 11 1.46 -10.36 -1.69
N LYS A 12 0.62 -9.77 -0.82
CA LYS A 12 -0.63 -9.13 -1.24
C LYS A 12 -0.37 -7.93 -2.16
N ALA A 13 0.61 -7.10 -1.82
CA ALA A 13 0.99 -5.95 -2.63
C ALA A 13 1.48 -6.36 -4.03
N ARG A 14 2.21 -7.48 -4.13
CA ARG A 14 2.68 -8.01 -5.42
C ARG A 14 1.54 -8.62 -6.25
N VAL A 15 0.71 -9.47 -5.65
CA VAL A 15 -0.38 -10.18 -6.36
C VAL A 15 -1.46 -9.21 -6.82
N HIS A 16 -1.75 -8.17 -6.03
CA HIS A 16 -2.82 -7.21 -6.31
C HIS A 16 -2.26 -5.81 -6.64
N PHE A 17 -1.15 -5.73 -7.36
CA PHE A 17 -0.46 -4.45 -7.57
C PHE A 17 -1.31 -3.40 -8.29
N GLY A 18 -2.13 -3.80 -9.27
CA GLY A 18 -3.07 -2.89 -9.93
C GLY A 18 -4.11 -2.27 -8.98
N GLU A 19 -4.62 -3.04 -8.02
CA GLU A 19 -5.54 -2.53 -7.00
C GLU A 19 -4.84 -1.56 -6.04
N VAL A 20 -3.59 -1.86 -5.68
CA VAL A 20 -2.75 -0.98 -4.85
C VAL A 20 -2.58 0.38 -5.51
N LEU A 21 -2.27 0.43 -6.81
CA LEU A 21 -2.13 1.69 -7.54
C LEU A 21 -3.44 2.48 -7.57
N ARG A 22 -4.56 1.84 -7.94
CA ARG A 22 -5.88 2.49 -7.96
C ARG A 22 -6.25 3.12 -6.60
N ARG A 23 -5.98 2.42 -5.50
CA ARG A 23 -6.23 2.95 -4.13
C ARG A 23 -5.33 4.13 -3.80
N VAL A 24 -4.09 4.09 -4.25
CA VAL A 24 -3.13 5.18 -4.04
C VAL A 24 -3.55 6.43 -4.82
N GLU A 25 -4.05 6.27 -6.05
CA GLU A 25 -4.67 7.35 -6.84
C GLU A 25 -5.91 7.94 -6.14
N GLU A 26 -6.67 7.12 -5.40
CA GLU A 26 -7.79 7.58 -4.55
C GLU A 26 -7.33 8.28 -3.26
N GLY A 27 -6.01 8.38 -3.02
CA GLY A 27 -5.40 9.05 -1.88
C GLY A 27 -5.12 8.16 -0.67
N GLU A 28 -5.19 6.83 -0.80
CA GLU A 28 -4.73 5.90 0.24
C GLU A 28 -3.20 5.88 0.34
N VAL A 29 -2.69 5.68 1.56
CA VAL A 29 -1.26 5.42 1.82
C VAL A 29 -1.12 3.96 2.22
N ILE A 30 -0.38 3.19 1.43
CA ILE A 30 -0.21 1.75 1.65
C ILE A 30 1.18 1.48 2.21
N VAL A 31 1.22 0.93 3.42
CA VAL A 31 2.45 0.38 4.02
C VAL A 31 2.53 -1.10 3.63
N VAL A 32 3.64 -1.48 3.02
CA VAL A 32 3.94 -2.87 2.70
C VAL A 32 4.82 -3.46 3.79
N GLU A 33 4.37 -4.56 4.39
CA GLU A 33 5.08 -5.32 5.40
C GLU A 33 5.57 -6.65 4.86
N GLY A 34 6.79 -7.03 5.24
CA GLY A 34 7.36 -8.34 4.97
C GLY A 34 8.08 -8.86 6.19
N ARG A 35 7.87 -10.13 6.53
CA ARG A 35 8.44 -10.77 7.74
C ARG A 35 8.13 -10.01 9.04
N GLY A 36 6.92 -9.47 9.15
CA GLY A 36 6.45 -8.76 10.36
C GLY A 36 7.03 -7.35 10.55
N ARG A 37 7.67 -6.76 9.52
CA ARG A 37 8.20 -5.40 9.58
C ARG A 37 7.84 -4.57 8.34
N PRO A 38 7.64 -3.25 8.47
CA PRO A 38 7.48 -2.36 7.33
C PRO A 38 8.70 -2.42 6.40
N GLN A 39 8.46 -2.51 5.09
CA GLN A 39 9.50 -2.56 4.06
C GLN A 39 9.39 -1.43 3.04
N ALA A 40 8.16 -1.00 2.72
CA ALA A 40 7.93 0.09 1.78
C ALA A 40 6.67 0.87 2.11
N VAL A 41 6.58 2.09 1.59
CA VAL A 41 5.38 2.91 1.58
C VAL A 41 5.09 3.30 0.14
N ILE A 42 3.86 3.07 -0.29
CA ILE A 42 3.35 3.47 -1.60
C ILE A 42 2.33 4.56 -1.37
N ARG A 43 2.52 5.70 -2.03
CA ARG A 43 1.67 6.89 -1.96
C ARG A 43 1.78 7.69 -3.25
N GLU A 44 0.79 8.50 -3.54
CA GLU A 44 0.86 9.52 -4.58
C GLU A 44 1.99 10.51 -4.23
N THR A 45 2.72 10.97 -5.25
CA THR A 45 3.92 11.81 -5.09
C THR A 45 3.57 13.27 -5.22
#